data_AF-A0A4S1F0N3-F1
#
_entry.id   AF-A0A4S1F0N3-F1
#
_cell.length_a   1.000
_cell.length_b   1.000
_cell.length_c   1.000
_cell.angle_alpha   90.00
_cell.angle_beta   90.00
_cell.angle_gamma   90.00
#
_symmetry.space_group_name_H-M   'P 1'
#
loop_
_entity.id
_entity.type
_entity.pdbx_description
1 polymer ?
#
loop_
_entity_poly.entity_id
_entity_poly.type
_entity_poly.pdbx_seq_one_letter_code
_entity_poly.pdbx_strand_id
1 'polypeptide(L)'
;EIKEFVAAWITIPKALQSRVGKAYAALGSGATIGPRVFSRQSRIELRVGPLSLDDFKSFLPGERRLALFKKAVRDMIGEALDVDLRIVLAREAVPPPKMGTIQLGRTSWLSRPAEKGDADDLRLSTVVGWRPDMAE
;
A
#
# COMPACT_ATOMS: atom_id res chain seq x y z
N GLU A 1 1.56 12.79 -6.26
CA GLU A 1 3.01 12.56 -6.09
C GLU A 1 3.31 11.07 -6.22
N ILE A 2 4.49 10.69 -6.71
CA ILE A 2 4.96 9.30 -6.75
C ILE A 2 6.14 9.18 -5.80
N LYS A 3 6.08 8.23 -4.88
CA LYS A 3 7.24 7.82 -4.08
C LYS A 3 7.80 6.54 -4.64
N GLU A 4 9.00 6.65 -5.16
CA GLU A 4 9.74 5.55 -5.76
C GLU A 4 10.53 4.77 -4.70
N PHE A 5 10.95 3.58 -5.09
CA PHE A 5 11.82 2.70 -4.33
C PHE A 5 11.39 2.42 -2.88
N VAL A 6 10.09 2.17 -2.68
CA VAL A 6 9.50 1.90 -1.38
C VAL A 6 9.99 0.55 -0.88
N ALA A 7 10.59 0.56 0.31
CA ALA A 7 11.08 -0.64 0.96
C ALA A 7 9.93 -1.61 1.29
N ALA A 8 10.11 -2.88 0.93
CA ALA A 8 9.17 -3.96 1.21
C ALA A 8 9.91 -5.26 1.53
N TRP A 9 9.31 -6.06 2.40
CA TRP A 9 9.70 -7.45 2.61
C TRP A 9 8.91 -8.35 1.66
N ILE A 10 9.62 -9.13 0.86
CA ILE A 10 9.05 -10.12 -0.05
C ILE A 10 9.17 -11.49 0.60
N THR A 11 8.05 -12.20 0.74
CA THR A 11 8.05 -13.57 1.26
C THR A 11 8.60 -14.53 0.22
N ILE A 12 9.54 -15.38 0.63
CA ILE A 12 10.07 -16.46 -0.19
C ILE A 12 9.17 -17.68 -0.01
N PRO A 13 8.56 -18.22 -1.08
CA PRO A 13 7.80 -19.47 -1.00
C PRO A 13 8.62 -20.60 -0.35
N LYS A 14 8.00 -21.45 0.46
CA LYS A 14 8.68 -22.53 1.20
C LYS A 14 9.53 -23.46 0.32
N ALA A 15 9.14 -23.61 -0.95
CA ALA A 15 9.86 -24.42 -1.94
C ALA A 15 11.15 -23.73 -2.44
N LEU A 16 11.23 -22.40 -2.35
CA LEU A 16 12.37 -21.58 -2.78
C LEU A 16 13.29 -21.17 -1.62
N GLN A 17 12.97 -21.58 -0.39
CA GLN A 17 13.81 -21.29 0.77
C GLN A 17 15.04 -22.20 0.82
N SER A 18 16.15 -21.63 1.25
CA SER A 18 17.43 -22.32 1.43
C SER A 18 17.33 -23.48 2.41
N ARG A 19 17.83 -24.64 2.00
CA ARG A 19 17.91 -25.84 2.85
C ARG A 19 19.27 -26.50 2.68
N VAL A 20 20.05 -26.56 3.75
CA VAL A 20 21.38 -27.20 3.74
C VAL A 20 21.27 -28.65 3.26
N GLY A 21 22.16 -29.03 2.33
CA GLY A 21 22.14 -30.35 1.69
C GLY A 21 21.01 -30.56 0.67
N LYS A 22 20.25 -29.51 0.32
CA LYS A 22 19.17 -29.53 -0.68
C LYS A 22 19.30 -28.32 -1.63
N ALA A 23 18.16 -27.75 -2.04
CA ALA A 23 18.10 -26.63 -2.95
C ALA A 23 18.47 -25.30 -2.29
N TYR A 24 18.96 -24.36 -3.10
CA TYR A 24 19.27 -22.98 -2.69
C TYR A 24 20.24 -22.92 -1.50
N ALA A 25 21.21 -23.83 -1.43
CA ALA A 25 22.16 -23.95 -0.30
C ALA A 25 23.56 -23.39 -0.59
N ALA A 26 23.84 -23.01 -1.84
CA ALA A 26 25.15 -22.49 -2.24
C ALA A 26 25.27 -20.99 -1.94
N LEU A 27 26.25 -20.63 -1.11
CA LEU A 27 26.62 -19.25 -0.84
C LEU A 27 27.11 -18.55 -2.12
N GLY A 28 26.76 -17.27 -2.28
CA GLY A 28 27.10 -16.48 -3.47
C GLY A 28 26.31 -16.81 -4.73
N SER A 29 25.36 -17.76 -4.67
CA SER A 29 24.52 -18.13 -5.80
C SER A 29 23.04 -18.10 -5.44
N GLY A 30 22.57 -19.06 -4.64
CA GLY A 30 21.13 -19.24 -4.36
C GLY A 30 20.75 -19.17 -2.89
N ALA A 31 21.72 -19.21 -1.98
CA ALA A 31 21.43 -19.17 -0.56
C ALA A 31 20.94 -17.78 -0.10
N THR A 32 19.80 -17.77 0.59
CA THR A 32 19.21 -16.59 1.23
C THR A 32 19.05 -16.84 2.72
N ILE A 33 19.23 -15.79 3.52
CA ILE A 33 19.00 -15.85 4.97
C ILE A 33 17.52 -15.60 5.30
N GLY A 34 16.90 -16.56 5.99
CA GLY A 34 15.53 -16.44 6.46
C GLY A 34 14.45 -16.57 5.37
N PRO A 35 13.16 -16.40 5.74
CA PRO A 35 12.03 -16.66 4.86
C PRO A 35 11.60 -15.45 4.01
N ARG A 36 12.33 -14.33 4.06
CA ARG A 36 11.97 -13.07 3.38
C ARG A 36 13.20 -12.35 2.83
N VAL A 37 13.04 -11.69 1.70
CA VAL A 37 14.05 -10.80 1.10
C VAL A 37 13.60 -9.35 1.24
N PHE A 38 14.53 -8.47 1.58
CA PHE A 38 14.29 -7.03 1.55
C PHE A 38 14.50 -6.49 0.14
N SER A 39 13.48 -5.82 -0.42
CA SER A 39 13.53 -5.19 -1.74
C SER A 39 13.13 -3.73 -1.64
N ARG A 40 13.80 -2.88 -2.41
CA ARG A 40 13.38 -1.50 -2.65
C ARG A 40 12.97 -1.25 -4.09
N GLN A 41 13.10 -2.20 -5.00
CA GLN A 41 12.90 -1.97 -6.44
C GLN A 41 11.52 -2.37 -6.94
N SER A 42 10.75 -3.12 -6.14
CA SER A 42 9.52 -3.76 -6.58
C SER A 42 8.25 -3.04 -6.13
N ARG A 43 8.37 -1.87 -5.48
CA ARG A 43 7.22 -1.18 -4.89
C ARG A 43 7.31 0.34 -4.99
N ILE A 44 6.17 0.95 -5.31
CA ILE A 44 5.97 2.41 -5.33
C ILE A 44 4.74 2.80 -4.49
N GLU A 45 4.67 4.06 -4.06
CA GLU A 45 3.47 4.62 -3.43
C GLU A 45 2.98 5.82 -4.25
N LEU A 46 1.72 5.76 -4.69
CA LEU A 46 1.02 6.87 -5.33
C LEU A 46 0.30 7.69 -4.26
N ARG A 47 0.56 8.98 -4.23
CA ARG A 47 -0.10 9.96 -3.36
C ARG A 47 -1.09 10.81 -4.15
N VAL A 48 -2.36 10.77 -3.75
CA VAL A 48 -3.46 11.51 -4.38
C VAL A 48 -4.06 12.48 -3.37
N GLY A 49 -3.98 13.78 -3.68
CA GLY A 49 -4.55 14.86 -2.87
C GLY A 49 -3.64 16.09 -2.79
N PRO A 50 -3.95 17.05 -1.92
CA PRO A 50 -5.07 17.03 -0.97
C PRO A 50 -6.45 17.05 -1.66
N LEU A 51 -7.41 16.30 -1.12
CA LEU A 51 -8.76 16.13 -1.64
C LEU A 51 -9.83 16.74 -0.73
N SER A 52 -11.01 17.00 -1.30
CA SER A 52 -12.23 17.23 -0.53
C SER A 52 -12.66 15.96 0.23
N LEU A 53 -13.56 16.10 1.22
CA LEU A 53 -14.05 14.94 1.98
C LEU A 53 -14.85 13.96 1.09
N ASP A 54 -15.61 14.47 0.12
CA ASP A 54 -16.40 13.62 -0.77
C ASP A 54 -15.52 12.88 -1.78
N ASP A 55 -14.51 13.56 -2.33
CA ASP A 55 -13.50 12.92 -3.17
C ASP A 55 -12.73 11.86 -2.39
N PHE A 56 -12.31 12.17 -1.16
CA PHE A 56 -11.64 11.22 -0.28
C PHE A 56 -12.50 9.98 -0.04
N LYS A 57 -13.78 10.17 0.30
CA LYS A 57 -14.74 9.07 0.50
C LYS A 57 -14.87 8.21 -0.75
N SER A 58 -14.89 8.81 -1.94
CA SER A 58 -14.98 8.06 -3.20
C SER A 58 -13.77 7.15 -3.48
N PHE A 59 -12.64 7.36 -2.80
CA PHE A 59 -11.48 6.47 -2.87
C PHE A 59 -11.48 5.34 -1.81
N LEU A 60 -12.49 5.26 -0.96
CA LEU A 60 -12.58 4.22 0.07
C LEU A 60 -12.82 2.83 -0.54
N PRO A 61 -12.43 1.74 0.17
CA PRO A 61 -12.71 0.38 -0.28
C PRO A 61 -14.21 0.14 -0.45
N GLY A 62 -14.61 -0.30 -1.64
CA GLY A 62 -16.01 -0.51 -2.04
C GLY A 62 -16.52 0.51 -3.05
N GLU A 63 -15.83 1.64 -3.21
CA GLU A 63 -16.27 2.72 -4.08
C GLU A 63 -15.79 2.59 -5.53
N ARG A 64 -16.58 3.12 -6.46
CA ARG A 64 -16.33 3.02 -7.91
C ARG A 64 -15.02 3.70 -8.32
N ARG A 65 -14.67 4.84 -7.72
CA ARG A 65 -13.48 5.60 -8.13
C ARG A 65 -12.19 4.84 -7.80
N LEU A 66 -12.14 4.17 -6.65
CA LEU A 66 -11.00 3.31 -6.32
C LEU A 66 -10.85 2.17 -7.34
N ALA A 67 -11.95 1.55 -7.77
CA ALA A 67 -11.91 0.49 -8.78
C ALA A 67 -11.39 0.99 -10.14
N LEU A 68 -11.87 2.16 -10.59
CA LEU A 68 -11.39 2.80 -11.82
C LEU A 68 -9.92 3.19 -11.72
N PHE A 69 -9.49 3.73 -10.58
CA PHE A 69 -8.09 4.06 -10.34
C PHE A 69 -7.19 2.83 -10.42
N LYS A 70 -7.57 1.74 -9.74
CA LYS A 70 -6.85 0.46 -9.81
C LYS A 70 -6.71 -0.05 -11.25
N LYS A 71 -7.80 0.05 -12.03
CA LYS A 71 -7.78 -0.34 -13.44
C LYS A 71 -6.82 0.53 -14.24
N ALA A 72 -6.93 1.85 -14.15
CA ALA A 72 -6.07 2.77 -14.89
C ALA A 72 -4.58 2.58 -14.56
N VAL A 73 -4.24 2.35 -13.28
CA VAL A 73 -2.85 2.05 -12.88
C VAL A 73 -2.40 0.72 -13.48
N ARG A 74 -3.21 -0.34 -13.40
CA ARG A 74 -2.89 -1.64 -14.01
C ARG A 74 -2.70 -1.54 -15.52
N ASP A 75 -3.55 -0.78 -16.21
CA ASP A 75 -3.46 -0.59 -17.66
C ASP A 75 -2.17 0.16 -18.07
N MET A 76 -1.64 1.01 -17.19
CA MET A 76 -0.44 1.81 -17.46
C MET A 76 0.88 1.08 -17.16
N ILE A 77 0.96 0.32 -16.05
CA ILE A 77 2.21 -0.30 -15.59
C ILE A 77 2.16 -1.84 -15.52
N GLY A 78 1.02 -2.45 -15.85
CA GLY A 78 0.78 -3.87 -15.70
C GLY A 78 0.80 -4.32 -14.23
N GLU A 79 1.47 -5.45 -13.97
CA GLU A 79 1.61 -6.06 -12.65
C GLU A 79 3.08 -6.18 -12.20
N ALA A 80 3.99 -5.47 -12.87
CA ALA A 80 5.43 -5.56 -12.60
C ALA A 80 5.84 -4.98 -11.24
N LEU A 81 5.04 -4.06 -10.68
CA LEU A 81 5.30 -3.36 -9.42
C LEU A 81 4.12 -3.47 -8.48
N ASP A 82 4.41 -3.64 -7.20
CA ASP A 82 3.44 -3.37 -6.14
C ASP A 82 3.20 -1.87 -6.05
N VAL A 83 1.94 -1.47 -6.10
CA VAL A 83 1.53 -0.08 -5.95
C VAL A 83 0.72 0.07 -4.68
N ASP A 84 1.19 0.90 -3.77
CA ASP A 84 0.41 1.39 -2.65
C ASP A 84 -0.26 2.72 -3.03
N LEU A 85 -1.44 2.98 -2.48
CA LEU A 85 -2.17 4.22 -2.69
C LEU A 85 -2.37 4.94 -1.36
N ARG A 86 -1.81 6.14 -1.25
CA ARG A 86 -2.07 7.05 -0.15
C ARG A 86 -3.03 8.15 -0.59
N ILE A 87 -4.15 8.25 0.10
CA ILE A 87 -5.12 9.32 -0.14
C ILE A 87 -4.91 10.41 0.91
N VAL A 88 -4.76 11.63 0.45
CA VAL A 88 -4.51 12.80 1.29
C VAL A 88 -5.78 13.65 1.34
N LEU A 89 -6.34 13.84 2.52
CA LEU A 89 -7.51 14.70 2.77
C LEU A 89 -7.02 16.10 3.16
N ALA A 90 -7.57 17.14 2.52
CA ALA A 90 -7.24 18.52 2.85
C ALA A 90 -7.47 18.80 4.34
N ARG A 91 -6.56 19.56 4.99
CA ARG A 91 -6.64 19.83 6.43
C ARG A 91 -8.00 20.43 6.84
N GLU A 92 -8.58 21.31 6.02
CA GLU A 92 -9.86 21.98 6.28
C GLU A 92 -11.06 21.03 6.10
N ALA A 93 -10.87 19.92 5.38
CA ALA A 93 -11.91 18.94 5.09
C ALA A 93 -11.93 17.78 6.11
N VAL A 94 -11.05 17.78 7.11
CA VAL A 94 -11.03 16.77 8.18
C VAL A 94 -12.28 16.91 9.04
N PRO A 95 -13.18 15.92 9.08
CA PRO A 95 -14.41 16.02 9.86
C PRO A 95 -14.12 15.94 11.36
N PRO A 96 -14.91 16.61 12.20
CA PRO A 96 -14.83 16.43 13.65
C PRO A 96 -15.18 14.98 14.01
N PRO A 97 -14.48 14.35 14.98
CA PRO A 97 -14.73 12.98 15.37
C PRO A 97 -16.05 12.87 16.15
N LYS A 98 -17.17 12.74 15.43
CA LYS A 98 -18.50 12.54 16.00
C LYS A 98 -18.93 11.09 15.86
N MET A 99 -19.30 10.48 16.98
CA MET A 99 -19.79 9.11 17.02
C MET A 99 -21.03 8.95 16.13
N GLY A 100 -21.14 7.80 15.44
CA GLY A 100 -22.22 7.53 14.48
C GLY A 100 -22.04 8.13 13.08
N THR A 101 -21.04 9.00 12.87
CA THR A 101 -20.79 9.64 11.55
C THR A 101 -19.44 9.28 10.93
N ILE A 102 -18.53 8.70 11.72
CA ILE A 102 -17.17 8.35 11.31
C ILE A 102 -17.00 6.82 11.20
N GLN A 103 -16.11 6.39 10.32
CA GLN A 103 -15.69 5.00 10.16
C GLN A 103 -14.27 4.85 10.68
N LEU A 104 -14.06 3.96 11.67
CA LEU A 104 -12.75 3.72 12.24
C LEU A 104 -11.75 3.24 11.18
N GLY A 105 -10.53 3.78 11.23
CA GLY A 105 -9.47 3.46 10.27
C GLY A 105 -9.70 3.98 8.85
N ARG A 106 -10.77 4.76 8.62
CA ARG A 106 -11.12 5.33 7.31
C ARG A 106 -11.33 6.83 7.36
N THR A 107 -12.25 7.28 8.21
CA THR A 107 -12.69 8.69 8.29
C THR A 107 -12.67 9.23 9.72
N SER A 108 -11.87 8.62 10.60
CA SER A 108 -11.76 9.00 12.01
C SER A 108 -10.37 9.56 12.34
N TRP A 109 -10.31 10.80 12.80
CA TRP A 109 -9.10 11.43 13.35
C TRP A 109 -9.37 11.93 14.75
N LEU A 110 -8.65 11.41 15.74
CA LEU A 110 -8.79 11.82 17.13
C LEU A 110 -7.75 12.91 17.45
N SER A 111 -8.20 14.01 18.04
CA SER A 111 -7.35 15.08 18.60
C SER A 111 -6.19 15.50 17.69
N ARG A 112 -6.50 15.82 16.43
CA ARG A 112 -5.49 16.20 15.42
C ARG A 112 -5.01 17.63 15.71
N PRO A 113 -3.71 17.89 15.97
CA PRO A 113 -3.22 19.25 16.23
C PRO A 113 -3.47 20.17 15.04
N ALA A 114 -3.77 21.45 15.27
CA ALA A 114 -4.03 22.42 14.20
C ALA A 114 -2.83 22.62 13.26
N GLU A 115 -1.61 22.38 13.77
CA GLU A 115 -0.36 22.44 13.02
C GLU A 115 -0.12 21.20 12.15
N LYS A 116 -0.84 20.10 12.41
CA LYS A 116 -0.75 18.89 11.57
C LYS A 116 -1.49 19.21 10.26
N GLY A 117 -0.72 19.41 9.18
CA GLY A 117 -1.20 19.76 7.83
C GLY A 117 -2.16 18.73 7.21
N ASP A 118 -2.16 18.51 5.91
CA ASP A 118 -3.14 17.60 5.29
C ASP A 118 -3.12 16.18 5.90
N ALA A 119 -4.28 15.52 5.94
CA ALA A 119 -4.47 14.18 6.49
C ALA A 119 -4.07 13.10 5.49
N ASP A 120 -2.84 12.60 5.64
CA ASP A 120 -2.25 11.58 4.79
C ASP A 120 -2.20 10.18 5.44
N ASP A 121 -2.97 9.96 6.52
CA ASP A 121 -2.92 8.74 7.34
C ASP A 121 -3.46 7.49 6.58
N LEU A 122 -4.36 7.66 5.60
CA LEU A 122 -4.98 6.53 4.86
C LEU A 122 -4.07 6.01 3.73
N ARG A 123 -3.53 4.81 3.93
CA ARG A 123 -2.76 4.05 2.92
C ARG A 123 -3.40 2.70 2.62
N LEU A 124 -3.75 2.47 1.37
CA LEU A 124 -4.19 1.19 0.84
C LEU A 124 -2.98 0.46 0.26
N SER A 125 -2.66 -0.71 0.80
CA SER A 125 -1.48 -1.48 0.36
C SER A 125 -1.82 -2.41 -0.81
N THR A 126 -0.93 -2.47 -1.80
CA THR A 126 -1.04 -3.33 -2.99
C THR A 126 -2.39 -3.17 -3.71
N VAL A 127 -2.70 -1.95 -4.13
CA VAL A 127 -3.90 -1.69 -4.95
C VAL A 127 -3.77 -2.26 -6.36
N VAL A 128 -2.55 -2.37 -6.84
CA VAL A 128 -2.09 -3.06 -8.06
C VAL A 128 -0.78 -3.75 -7.72
N GLY A 129 -0.47 -4.87 -8.36
CA GLY A 129 0.79 -5.58 -8.19
C GLY A 129 0.64 -7.08 -8.23
N TRP A 130 1.78 -7.75 -8.21
CA TRP A 130 1.87 -9.20 -8.19
C TRP A 130 1.59 -9.71 -6.77
N ARG A 131 0.41 -10.28 -6.56
CA ARG A 131 0.17 -11.17 -5.43
C ARG A 131 0.02 -12.59 -5.99
N PRO A 132 0.92 -13.53 -5.66
CA PRO A 132 0.46 -14.89 -5.54
C PRO A 132 -0.55 -14.84 -4.39
N ASP A 133 -1.76 -15.33 -4.61
CA ASP A 133 -2.69 -15.56 -3.52
C ASP A 133 -1.93 -16.25 -2.37
N MET A 134 -2.33 -15.90 -1.14
CA MET A 134 -1.84 -16.58 0.04
C MET A 134 -1.86 -18.09 -0.24
N ALA A 135 -0.68 -18.71 -0.32
CA ALA A 135 -0.58 -20.13 -0.10
C ALA A 135 -1.05 -20.33 1.34
N GLU A 136 -2.34 -20.63 1.50
CA GLU A 136 -2.82 -21.44 2.62
C GLU A 136 -1.92 -22.68 2.78
#